data_AF-A0A0S8GBK2-F1
#
_entry.id   AF-A0A0S8GBK2-F1
#
_cell.length_a   1.000
_cell.length_b   1.000
_cell.length_c   1.000
_cell.angle_alpha   90.00
_cell.angle_beta   90.00
_cell.angle_gamma   90.00
#
_symmetry.space_group_name_H-M   'P 1'
#
loop_
_entity.id
_entity.type
_entity.pdbx_description
1 polymer ?
#
loop_
_entity_poly.entity_id
_entity_poly.type
_entity_poly.pdbx_seq_one_letter_code
_entity_poly.pdbx_strand_id
1 'polypeptide(L)'
;MSKYRNRLKTLMDRTIVTDAGLETWLIFQQGIELPHFAAFDLLKDEAGIAVLKRWYLRFAAIAAQGGHALLLESPTWRANADWGRRLGYDRETLADANRTAIGLLLEIRNEVERPGLPVIVCGNIGPRGDGYVAGERMSAALAEAYHREQIATFAATDADLVSAFTINYVDEGIGVARAARAEGI
;
A
#
# COMPACT_ATOMS: atom_id res chain seq x y z
N MET A 1 17.35 -1.64 -5.12
CA MET A 1 16.68 -1.69 -6.44
C MET A 1 15.61 -2.77 -6.38
N SER A 2 14.37 -2.45 -6.77
CA SER A 2 13.25 -3.40 -6.77
C SER A 2 13.58 -4.70 -7.51
N LYS A 3 13.10 -5.81 -6.96
CA LYS A 3 13.35 -7.16 -7.49
C LYS A 3 12.46 -7.48 -8.69
N TYR A 4 11.22 -6.98 -8.72
CA TYR A 4 10.21 -7.40 -9.67
C TYR A 4 9.62 -6.30 -10.55
N ARG A 5 9.93 -5.01 -10.36
CA ARG A 5 9.38 -3.90 -11.18
C ARG A 5 9.50 -4.13 -12.69
N ASN A 6 10.63 -4.69 -13.15
CA ASN A 6 10.86 -5.01 -14.57
C ASN A 6 10.39 -6.41 -15.01
N ARG A 7 9.78 -7.18 -14.11
CA ARG A 7 9.34 -8.57 -14.32
C ARG A 7 7.87 -8.81 -13.94
N LEU A 8 7.13 -7.75 -13.63
CA LEU A 8 5.73 -7.81 -13.19
C LEU A 8 4.86 -8.60 -14.16
N LYS A 9 4.99 -8.37 -15.47
CA LYS A 9 4.18 -9.05 -16.50
C LYS A 9 4.19 -10.57 -16.32
N THR A 10 5.37 -11.17 -16.14
CA THR A 10 5.51 -12.62 -15.98
C THR A 10 4.95 -13.13 -14.66
N LEU A 11 4.99 -12.31 -13.61
CA LEU A 11 4.43 -12.68 -12.31
C LEU A 11 2.92 -12.55 -12.25
N MET A 12 2.37 -11.54 -12.94
CA MET A 12 0.94 -11.24 -13.01
C MET A 12 0.16 -12.26 -13.84
N ASP A 13 0.83 -13.08 -14.66
CA ASP A 13 0.22 -14.23 -15.35
C ASP A 13 -0.02 -15.44 -14.42
N ARG A 14 0.45 -15.39 -13.17
CA ARG A 14 0.23 -16.45 -12.17
C ARG A 14 -0.99 -16.15 -11.31
N THR A 15 -1.55 -17.18 -10.69
CA THR A 15 -2.43 -16.98 -9.52
C THR A 15 -1.62 -16.32 -8.40
N ILE A 16 -2.10 -15.17 -7.94
CA ILE A 16 -1.52 -14.36 -6.88
C ILE A 16 -2.52 -14.30 -5.71
N VAL A 17 -2.02 -14.59 -4.51
CA VAL A 17 -2.74 -14.30 -3.26
C VAL A 17 -2.43 -12.87 -2.87
N THR A 18 -3.46 -12.07 -2.62
CA THR A 18 -3.37 -10.77 -1.96
C THR A 18 -3.79 -10.91 -0.49
N ASP A 19 -3.60 -9.85 0.30
CA ASP A 19 -4.26 -9.78 1.60
C ASP A 19 -5.76 -9.43 1.47
N ALA A 20 -6.42 -9.26 2.61
CA ALA A 20 -7.86 -9.00 2.71
C ALA A 20 -8.14 -7.66 3.42
N GLY A 21 -9.34 -7.46 3.98
CA GLY A 21 -9.71 -6.24 4.69
C GLY A 21 -8.94 -6.06 6.02
N LEU A 22 -7.75 -5.46 5.94
CA LEU A 22 -6.86 -5.19 7.08
C LEU A 22 -7.56 -4.38 8.18
N GLU A 23 -8.09 -3.20 7.85
CA GLU A 23 -8.68 -2.28 8.83
C GLU A 23 -9.87 -2.92 9.56
N THR A 24 -10.72 -3.65 8.84
CA THR A 24 -11.84 -4.36 9.45
C THR A 24 -11.38 -5.49 10.36
N TRP A 25 -10.29 -6.18 10.01
CA TRP A 25 -9.72 -7.20 10.88
C TRP A 25 -9.10 -6.58 12.15
N LEU A 26 -8.37 -5.46 12.02
CA LEU A 26 -7.80 -4.74 13.16
C LEU A 26 -8.90 -4.28 14.14
N ILE A 27 -9.98 -3.70 13.64
CA ILE A 27 -11.07 -3.19 14.48
C ILE A 27 -11.87 -4.34 15.09
N PHE A 28 -12.45 -5.21 14.27
CA PHE A 28 -13.45 -6.18 14.74
C PHE A 28 -12.86 -7.44 15.36
N GLN A 29 -11.64 -7.83 14.96
CA GLN A 29 -11.02 -9.06 15.43
C GLN A 29 -9.86 -8.81 16.39
N GLN A 30 -9.21 -7.65 16.34
CA GLN A 30 -8.11 -7.31 17.26
C GLN A 30 -8.49 -6.23 18.29
N GLY A 31 -9.64 -5.58 18.14
CA GLY A 31 -10.09 -4.53 19.07
C GLY A 31 -9.21 -3.28 19.02
N ILE A 32 -8.50 -3.05 17.91
CA ILE A 32 -7.61 -1.90 17.75
C ILE A 32 -8.42 -0.74 17.18
N GLU A 33 -8.42 0.39 17.89
CA GLU A 33 -8.97 1.64 17.38
C GLU A 33 -8.06 2.22 16.29
N LEU A 34 -8.65 2.63 15.18
CA LEU A 34 -7.96 3.27 14.07
C LEU A 34 -8.48 4.69 13.91
N PRO A 35 -7.80 5.70 14.47
CA PRO A 35 -8.14 7.10 14.21
C PRO A 35 -8.24 7.34 12.70
N HIS A 36 -9.37 7.90 12.27
CA HIS A 36 -9.69 8.09 10.86
C HIS A 36 -9.53 6.84 9.98
N PHE A 37 -9.71 5.62 10.52
CA PHE A 37 -9.61 4.36 9.78
C PHE A 37 -8.23 4.18 9.10
N ALA A 38 -7.17 4.75 9.66
CA ALA A 38 -5.84 4.79 9.04
C ALA A 38 -4.90 3.73 9.64
N ALA A 39 -4.75 2.59 8.95
CA ALA A 39 -3.87 1.51 9.40
C ALA A 39 -2.38 1.91 9.46
N PHE A 40 -1.92 2.82 8.58
CA PHE A 40 -0.51 3.25 8.56
C PHE A 40 -0.06 3.90 9.88
N ASP A 41 -0.99 4.41 10.69
CA ASP A 41 -0.67 5.04 11.99
C ASP A 41 -0.02 4.04 12.97
N LEU A 42 -0.32 2.74 12.82
CA LEU A 42 0.32 1.66 13.60
C LEU A 42 1.83 1.55 13.35
N LEU A 43 2.37 2.16 12.29
CA LEU A 43 3.80 2.15 12.00
C LEU A 43 4.61 3.07 12.94
N LYS A 44 3.95 3.84 13.81
CA LYS A 44 4.60 4.72 14.80
C LYS A 44 5.37 3.98 15.88
N ASP A 45 5.02 2.71 16.14
CA ASP A 45 5.64 1.92 17.20
C ASP A 45 5.81 0.45 16.84
N GLU A 46 6.67 -0.23 17.60
CA GLU A 46 7.02 -1.64 17.37
C GLU A 46 5.83 -2.58 17.57
N ALA A 47 4.88 -2.24 18.44
CA ALA A 47 3.73 -3.09 18.73
C ALA A 47 2.76 -3.11 17.54
N GLY A 48 2.48 -1.95 16.94
CA GLY A 48 1.68 -1.82 15.73
C GLY A 48 2.36 -2.49 14.53
N ILE A 49 3.67 -2.30 14.35
CA ILE A 49 4.45 -3.01 13.33
C ILE A 49 4.34 -4.53 13.51
N ALA A 50 4.46 -5.03 14.74
CA ALA A 50 4.33 -6.46 15.02
C ALA A 50 2.93 -7.00 14.70
N VAL A 51 1.87 -6.22 14.93
CA VAL A 51 0.49 -6.58 14.53
C VAL A 51 0.39 -6.71 13.01
N LEU A 52 0.88 -5.70 12.27
CA LEU A 52 0.87 -5.69 10.81
C LEU A 52 1.70 -6.85 10.24
N LYS A 53 2.88 -7.14 10.81
CA LYS A 53 3.69 -8.29 10.40
C LYS A 53 2.93 -9.61 10.54
N ARG A 54 2.24 -9.83 11.68
CA ARG A 54 1.42 -11.02 11.90
C ARG A 54 0.27 -11.14 10.90
N TRP A 55 -0.31 -10.02 10.47
CA TRP A 55 -1.35 -10.01 9.43
C TRP A 55 -0.82 -10.58 8.11
N TYR A 56 0.26 -9.99 7.58
CA TYR A 56 0.84 -10.40 6.30
C TYR A 56 1.37 -11.83 6.31
N LEU A 57 1.99 -12.28 7.41
CA LEU A 57 2.50 -13.66 7.53
C LEU A 57 1.41 -14.72 7.39
N ARG A 58 0.14 -14.41 7.70
CA ARG A 58 -0.99 -15.33 7.46
C ARG A 58 -1.22 -15.54 5.97
N PHE A 59 -1.19 -14.48 5.16
CA PHE A 59 -1.35 -14.57 3.72
C PHE A 59 -0.12 -15.21 3.05
N ALA A 60 1.07 -14.98 3.59
CA ALA A 60 2.26 -15.70 3.16
C ALA A 60 2.14 -17.22 3.38
N ALA A 61 1.56 -17.65 4.51
CA ALA A 61 1.29 -19.06 4.78
C ALA A 61 0.24 -19.65 3.81
N ILE A 62 -0.82 -18.90 3.49
CA ILE A 62 -1.84 -19.31 2.52
C ILE A 62 -1.23 -19.46 1.12
N ALA A 63 -0.49 -18.46 0.66
CA ALA A 63 0.17 -18.48 -0.64
C ALA A 63 1.16 -19.65 -0.76
N ALA A 64 1.92 -19.91 0.31
CA ALA A 64 2.82 -21.05 0.40
C ALA A 64 2.10 -22.39 0.28
N GLN A 65 0.99 -22.58 1.00
CA GLN A 65 0.21 -23.82 0.97
C GLN A 65 -0.39 -24.08 -0.42
N GLY A 66 -0.78 -23.03 -1.14
CA GLY A 66 -1.32 -23.13 -2.50
C GLY A 66 -0.27 -23.16 -3.62
N GLY A 67 1.02 -22.94 -3.32
CA GLY A 67 2.06 -22.80 -4.36
C GLY A 67 1.85 -21.58 -5.26
N HIS A 68 1.24 -20.52 -4.73
CA HIS A 68 0.89 -19.30 -5.45
C HIS A 68 1.89 -18.19 -5.17
N ALA A 69 1.93 -17.20 -6.06
CA ALA A 69 2.64 -15.95 -5.77
C ALA A 69 1.91 -15.18 -4.66
N LEU A 70 2.64 -14.32 -3.95
CA LEU A 70 2.07 -13.43 -2.93
C LEU A 70 2.26 -11.99 -3.37
N LEU A 71 1.24 -11.16 -3.22
CA LEU A 71 1.33 -9.72 -3.33
C LEU A 71 0.98 -9.10 -1.99
N LEU A 72 1.93 -8.36 -1.43
CA LEU A 72 1.78 -7.61 -0.19
C LEU A 72 1.44 -6.16 -0.53
N GLU A 73 0.26 -5.70 -0.12
CA GLU A 73 -0.17 -4.31 -0.22
C GLU A 73 0.25 -3.56 1.04
N SER A 74 0.88 -2.39 0.92
CA SER A 74 1.24 -1.60 2.10
C SER A 74 0.00 -1.09 2.83
N PRO A 75 0.03 -0.90 4.17
CA PRO A 75 -1.13 -0.42 4.94
C PRO A 75 -1.37 1.09 4.77
N THR A 76 -1.17 1.63 3.56
CA THR A 76 -1.02 3.06 3.25
C THR A 76 -2.20 3.65 2.50
N TRP A 77 -3.34 2.97 2.46
CA TRP A 77 -4.55 3.43 1.77
C TRP A 77 -4.97 4.85 2.21
N ARG A 78 -4.80 5.19 3.50
CA ARG A 78 -4.99 6.57 4.03
C ARG A 78 -3.72 7.36 4.27
N ALA A 79 -2.55 6.92 3.80
CA ALA A 79 -1.28 7.64 4.01
C ALA A 79 -1.06 8.77 2.98
N ASN A 80 -2.11 9.56 2.71
CA ASN A 80 -2.08 10.73 1.84
C ASN A 80 -2.13 12.04 2.66
N ALA A 81 -1.86 13.17 2.01
CA ALA A 81 -1.66 14.44 2.70
C ALA A 81 -2.89 14.91 3.51
N ASP A 82 -4.11 14.61 3.07
CA ASP A 82 -5.33 15.11 3.73
C ASP A 82 -5.62 14.32 5.01
N TRP A 83 -5.47 12.99 4.98
CA TRP A 83 -5.60 12.14 6.16
C TRP A 83 -4.40 12.28 7.11
N GLY A 84 -3.18 12.38 6.56
CA GLY A 84 -1.95 12.59 7.32
C GLY A 84 -2.03 13.84 8.20
N ARG A 85 -2.45 14.99 7.64
CA ARG A 85 -2.63 16.23 8.41
C ARG A 85 -3.62 16.08 9.56
N ARG A 86 -4.72 15.34 9.38
CA ARG A 86 -5.72 15.09 10.45
C ARG A 86 -5.14 14.25 11.59
N LEU A 87 -4.17 13.39 11.29
CA LEU A 87 -3.46 12.54 12.24
C LEU A 87 -2.20 13.21 12.82
N GLY A 88 -1.94 14.47 12.46
CA GLY A 88 -0.79 15.23 12.96
C GLY A 88 0.52 14.99 12.21
N TYR A 89 0.48 14.33 11.05
CA TYR A 89 1.66 14.18 10.19
C TYR A 89 1.86 15.44 9.35
N ASP A 90 3.12 15.85 9.25
CA ASP A 90 3.56 16.75 8.21
C ASP A 90 4.02 15.98 6.97
N ARG A 91 4.59 16.71 6.00
CA ARG A 91 5.06 16.17 4.74
C ARG A 91 6.15 15.11 4.92
N GLU A 92 7.12 15.38 5.79
CA GLU A 92 8.32 14.55 5.96
C GLU A 92 7.97 13.26 6.72
N THR A 93 7.27 13.41 7.84
CA THR A 93 6.82 12.29 8.67
C THR A 93 5.82 11.38 7.95
N LEU A 94 4.98 11.92 7.07
CA LEU A 94 4.09 11.11 6.23
C LEU A 94 4.88 10.31 5.17
N ALA A 95 5.91 10.92 4.58
CA ALA A 95 6.78 10.22 3.64
C ALA A 95 7.59 9.12 4.35
N ASP A 96 8.04 9.36 5.59
CA ASP A 96 8.66 8.32 6.43
C ASP A 96 7.70 7.18 6.73
N ALA A 97 6.45 7.45 7.09
CA ALA A 97 5.46 6.40 7.31
C ALA A 97 5.25 5.54 6.06
N ASN A 98 5.17 6.15 4.88
CA ASN A 98 5.09 5.43 3.60
C ASN A 98 6.36 4.59 3.32
N ARG A 99 7.56 5.09 3.63
CA ARG A 99 8.81 4.32 3.51
C ARG A 99 8.86 3.14 4.49
N THR A 100 8.49 3.36 5.75
CA THR A 100 8.42 2.32 6.79
C THR A 100 7.43 1.23 6.41
N ALA A 101 6.30 1.59 5.81
CA ALA A 101 5.33 0.65 5.29
C ALA A 101 5.94 -0.30 4.27
N ILE A 102 6.66 0.22 3.28
CA ILE A 102 7.38 -0.61 2.30
C ILE A 102 8.50 -1.41 2.97
N GLY A 103 9.25 -0.80 3.90
CA GLY A 103 10.30 -1.47 4.68
C GLY A 103 9.82 -2.74 5.38
N LEU A 104 8.66 -2.67 6.03
CA LEU A 104 8.02 -3.83 6.67
C LEU A 104 7.71 -4.94 5.65
N LEU A 105 7.14 -4.60 4.49
CA LEU A 105 6.84 -5.60 3.46
C LEU A 105 8.10 -6.24 2.87
N LEU A 106 9.17 -5.46 2.73
CA LEU A 106 10.47 -5.97 2.30
C LEU A 106 11.08 -6.95 3.32
N GLU A 107 10.95 -6.66 4.61
CA GLU A 107 11.36 -7.57 5.69
C GLU A 107 10.61 -8.91 5.58
N ILE A 108 9.28 -8.85 5.42
CA ILE A 108 8.44 -10.04 5.28
C ILE A 108 8.81 -10.82 4.01
N ARG A 109 9.04 -10.14 2.89
CA ARG A 109 9.52 -10.78 1.66
C ARG A 109 10.81 -11.55 1.90
N ASN A 110 11.78 -10.93 2.57
CA ASN A 110 13.06 -11.58 2.85
C ASN A 110 12.91 -12.82 3.75
N GLU A 111 11.91 -12.83 4.64
CA GLU A 111 11.62 -13.95 5.53
C GLU A 111 10.94 -15.12 4.80
N VAL A 112 10.01 -14.85 3.88
CA VAL A 112 9.12 -15.90 3.34
C VAL A 112 9.41 -16.29 1.89
N GLU A 113 10.04 -15.43 1.09
CA GLU A 113 10.24 -15.68 -0.33
C GLU A 113 11.17 -16.87 -0.59
N ARG A 114 10.76 -17.74 -1.52
CA ARG A 114 11.49 -18.96 -1.89
C ARG A 114 11.04 -19.49 -3.26
N PRO A 115 11.77 -20.43 -3.89
CA PRO A 115 11.30 -21.06 -5.12
C PRO A 115 9.86 -21.54 -5.01
N GLY A 116 9.01 -21.16 -5.98
CA GLY A 116 7.57 -21.43 -5.97
C GLY A 116 6.70 -20.32 -5.37
N LEU A 117 7.24 -19.50 -4.45
CA LEU A 117 6.55 -18.42 -3.75
C LEU A 117 7.28 -17.07 -3.97
N PRO A 118 7.16 -16.44 -5.15
CA PRO A 118 7.62 -15.07 -5.33
C PRO A 118 6.72 -14.11 -4.54
N VAL A 119 7.31 -13.07 -3.97
CA VAL A 119 6.60 -12.07 -3.16
C VAL A 119 6.76 -10.68 -3.77
N ILE A 120 5.67 -10.13 -4.26
CA ILE A 120 5.57 -8.80 -4.86
C ILE A 120 5.24 -7.80 -3.76
N VAL A 121 5.97 -6.69 -3.69
CA VAL A 121 5.71 -5.61 -2.73
C VAL A 121 5.04 -4.44 -3.44
N CYS A 122 3.88 -4.03 -2.97
CA CYS A 122 3.06 -3.00 -3.60
C CYS A 122 2.81 -1.81 -2.66
N GLY A 123 2.98 -0.61 -3.19
CA GLY A 123 2.53 0.63 -2.54
C GLY A 123 1.04 0.86 -2.78
N ASN A 124 0.23 0.78 -1.73
CA ASN A 124 -1.22 0.99 -1.80
C ASN A 124 -1.57 2.48 -1.77
N ILE A 125 -2.28 2.94 -2.79
CA ILE A 125 -2.84 4.28 -2.93
C ILE A 125 -4.36 4.22 -2.73
N GLY A 126 -4.87 4.98 -1.78
CA GLY A 126 -6.31 5.24 -1.66
C GLY A 126 -6.74 6.55 -2.32
N PRO A 127 -8.05 6.79 -2.44
CA PRO A 127 -8.58 8.06 -2.91
C PRO A 127 -8.21 9.18 -1.92
N ARG A 128 -8.20 10.42 -2.40
CA ARG A 128 -8.09 11.60 -1.53
C ARG A 128 -9.15 11.62 -0.43
N GLY A 129 -10.36 11.20 -0.77
CA GLY A 129 -11.54 11.17 0.12
C GLY A 129 -11.71 9.88 0.93
N ASP A 130 -12.96 9.51 1.19
CA ASP A 130 -13.33 8.35 2.02
C ASP A 130 -13.57 7.06 1.22
N GLY A 131 -13.54 7.12 -0.11
CA GLY A 131 -13.80 5.99 -1.01
C GLY A 131 -15.28 5.70 -1.27
N TYR A 132 -16.22 6.45 -0.70
CA TYR A 132 -17.66 6.23 -0.88
C TYR A 132 -18.34 7.39 -1.61
N VAL A 133 -18.02 8.63 -1.24
CA VAL A 133 -18.64 9.81 -1.82
C VAL A 133 -17.60 10.64 -2.57
N ALA A 134 -17.83 10.86 -3.86
CA ALA A 134 -17.01 11.73 -4.69
C ALA A 134 -17.34 13.22 -4.42
N GLY A 135 -17.11 13.67 -3.18
CA GLY A 135 -17.40 15.03 -2.75
C GLY A 135 -16.45 16.04 -3.37
N GLU A 136 -15.18 16.01 -2.96
CA GLU A 136 -14.12 16.91 -3.46
C GLU A 136 -13.43 16.33 -4.70
N ARG A 137 -14.10 16.43 -5.86
CA ARG A 137 -13.54 15.94 -7.12
C ARG A 137 -12.38 16.81 -7.60
N MET A 138 -11.30 16.17 -8.01
CA MET A 138 -10.15 16.77 -8.66
C MET A 138 -10.26 16.61 -10.17
N SER A 139 -9.69 17.54 -10.93
CA SER A 139 -9.36 17.26 -12.34
C SER A 139 -8.22 16.25 -12.41
N ALA A 140 -8.04 15.61 -13.55
CA ALA A 140 -6.95 14.64 -13.72
C ALA A 140 -5.55 15.25 -13.45
N ALA A 141 -5.35 16.52 -13.79
CA ALA A 141 -4.09 17.23 -13.52
C ALA A 141 -3.88 17.51 -12.02
N LEU A 142 -4.95 17.88 -11.30
CA LEU A 142 -4.89 18.08 -9.85
C LEU A 142 -4.68 16.74 -9.12
N ALA A 143 -5.35 15.68 -9.55
CA ALA A 143 -5.16 14.35 -8.98
C ALA A 143 -3.75 13.81 -9.22
N GLU A 144 -3.17 14.05 -10.40
CA GLU A 144 -1.78 13.71 -10.68
C GLU A 144 -0.83 14.42 -9.72
N ALA A 145 -0.97 15.73 -9.54
CA ALA A 145 -0.14 16.50 -8.60
C ALA A 145 -0.33 16.04 -7.15
N TYR A 146 -1.57 15.74 -6.75
CA TYR A 146 -1.91 15.31 -5.40
C TYR A 146 -1.28 13.95 -5.04
N HIS A 147 -1.46 12.95 -5.89
CA HIS A 147 -1.00 11.58 -5.63
C HIS A 147 0.49 11.38 -5.91
N ARG A 148 1.12 12.24 -6.73
CA ARG A 148 2.54 12.13 -7.10
C ARG A 148 3.47 12.06 -5.90
N GLU A 149 3.19 12.76 -4.82
CA GLU A 149 4.11 12.76 -3.67
C GLU A 149 4.24 11.39 -3.00
N GLN A 150 3.12 10.71 -2.76
CA GLN A 150 3.10 9.37 -2.18
C GLN A 150 3.71 8.35 -3.16
N ILE A 151 3.36 8.46 -4.44
CA ILE A 151 3.87 7.59 -5.50
C ILE A 151 5.39 7.76 -5.68
N ALA A 152 5.90 8.99 -5.70
CA ALA A 152 7.33 9.28 -5.78
C ALA A 152 8.07 8.72 -4.56
N THR A 153 7.44 8.78 -3.37
CA THR A 153 7.98 8.15 -2.17
C THR A 153 8.12 6.63 -2.36
N PHE A 154 7.12 5.95 -2.91
CA PHE A 154 7.22 4.51 -3.21
C PHE A 154 8.24 4.22 -4.33
N ALA A 155 8.29 5.03 -5.38
CA ALA A 155 9.23 4.86 -6.49
C ALA A 155 10.70 4.93 -6.03
N ALA A 156 10.98 5.74 -5.01
CA ALA A 156 12.28 5.87 -4.35
C ALA A 156 12.63 4.69 -3.41
N THR A 157 11.71 3.74 -3.20
CA THR A 157 11.94 2.50 -2.45
C THR A 157 12.08 1.29 -3.39
N ASP A 158 12.22 0.10 -2.80
CA ASP A 158 12.23 -1.18 -3.50
C ASP A 158 10.83 -1.80 -3.68
N ALA A 159 9.76 -1.00 -3.57
CA ALA A 159 8.41 -1.37 -4.02
C ALA A 159 8.42 -1.79 -5.50
N ASP A 160 7.71 -2.86 -5.83
CA ASP A 160 7.69 -3.42 -7.17
C ASP A 160 6.64 -2.76 -8.07
N LEU A 161 5.52 -2.29 -7.49
CA LEU A 161 4.46 -1.54 -8.16
C LEU A 161 3.68 -0.65 -7.18
N VAL A 162 2.75 0.13 -7.71
CA VAL A 162 1.69 0.78 -6.93
C VAL A 162 0.30 0.33 -7.40
N SER A 163 -0.62 0.18 -6.45
CA SER A 163 -2.02 -0.17 -6.69
C SER A 163 -2.90 1.00 -6.24
N ALA A 164 -4.00 1.22 -6.94
CA ALA A 164 -4.97 2.25 -6.58
C ALA A 164 -6.31 1.59 -6.28
N PHE A 165 -6.75 1.65 -5.02
CA PHE A 165 -8.01 1.06 -4.59
C PHE A 165 -9.07 2.12 -4.34
N THR A 166 -10.33 1.73 -4.54
CA THR A 166 -11.52 2.52 -4.18
C THR A 166 -11.56 3.95 -4.75
N ILE A 167 -10.91 4.16 -5.89
CA ILE A 167 -10.99 5.41 -6.66
C ILE A 167 -12.39 5.55 -7.23
N ASN A 168 -13.09 6.63 -6.85
CA ASN A 168 -14.53 6.76 -7.05
C ASN A 168 -14.92 7.64 -8.26
N TYR A 169 -13.95 8.20 -9.00
CA TYR A 169 -14.20 8.85 -10.29
C TYR A 169 -12.99 8.80 -11.22
N VAL A 170 -13.28 8.87 -12.53
CA VAL A 170 -12.31 8.66 -13.62
C VAL A 170 -11.09 9.60 -13.53
N ASP A 171 -11.30 10.90 -13.29
CA ASP A 171 -10.21 11.87 -13.28
C ASP A 171 -9.15 11.57 -12.21
N GLU A 172 -9.54 11.07 -11.03
CA GLU A 172 -8.58 10.67 -10.01
C GLU A 172 -7.76 9.46 -10.44
N GLY A 173 -8.41 8.47 -11.05
CA GLY A 173 -7.72 7.30 -11.60
C GLY A 173 -6.74 7.67 -12.70
N ILE A 174 -7.11 8.60 -13.59
CA ILE A 174 -6.19 9.15 -14.61
C ILE A 174 -5.00 9.83 -13.95
N GLY A 175 -5.24 10.64 -12.91
CA GLY A 175 -4.19 11.33 -12.18
C GLY A 175 -3.17 10.37 -11.55
N VAL A 176 -3.65 9.35 -10.84
CA VAL A 176 -2.80 8.31 -10.25
C VAL A 176 -1.98 7.58 -11.32
N ALA A 177 -2.61 7.16 -12.43
CA ALA A 177 -1.93 6.46 -13.51
C ALA A 177 -0.84 7.32 -14.19
N ARG A 178 -1.10 8.62 -14.37
CA ARG A 178 -0.11 9.56 -14.93
C ARG A 178 1.06 9.77 -13.98
N ALA A 179 0.79 9.92 -12.69
CA ALA A 179 1.81 10.08 -11.67
C ALA A 179 2.71 8.83 -11.58
N ALA A 180 2.12 7.63 -11.52
CA ALA A 180 2.84 6.36 -11.54
C ALA A 180 3.76 6.24 -12.76
N ARG A 181 3.23 6.55 -13.95
CA ARG A 181 4.01 6.58 -15.20
C ARG A 181 5.18 7.57 -15.15
N ALA A 182 4.98 8.76 -14.58
CA ALA A 182 6.01 9.80 -14.49
C ALA A 182 7.15 9.40 -13.54
N GLU A 183 6.82 8.71 -12.44
CA GLU A 183 7.80 8.25 -11.44
C GLU A 183 8.41 6.87 -11.79
N GLY A 184 7.88 6.19 -12.82
CA GLY A 184 8.42 4.93 -13.33
C GLY A 184 8.15 3.73 -12.40
N ILE A 185 6.98 3.71 -11.76
CA ILE A 185 6.49 2.61 -10.91
C ILE A 185 5.09 2.15 -11.32
#